data_AF-A0A4R4TMN3-F1
#
_entry.id   AF-A0A4R4TMN3-F1
#
_cell.length_a   1.000
_cell.length_b   1.000
_cell.length_c   1.000
_cell.angle_alpha   90.00
_cell.angle_beta   90.00
_cell.angle_gamma   90.00
#
_symmetry.space_group_name_H-M   'P 1'
#
loop_
_entity.id
_entity.type
_entity.pdbx_description
1 polymer ?
#
loop_
_entity_poly.entity_id
_entity_poly.type
_entity_poly.pdbx_seq_one_letter_code
_entity_poly.pdbx_strand_id
1 'polypeptide(L)' 'MSTPSGWYPDPEWMGRERYWDGQTWTDQSRPYA' A
#
# COMPACT_ATOMS: atom_id res chain seq x y z
N MET A 1 -4.16 5.29 -17.03
CA MET A 1 -4.87 5.28 -15.74
C MET A 1 -3.83 5.09 -14.67
N SER A 2 -3.49 6.13 -13.90
CA SER A 2 -2.56 6.00 -12.78
C SER A 2 -3.33 5.53 -11.55
N THR A 3 -2.75 4.61 -10.79
CA THR A 3 -3.28 4.19 -9.48
C THR A 3 -3.25 5.38 -8.53
N PRO A 4 -4.37 5.78 -7.92
CA PRO A 4 -4.40 6.91 -7.01
C PRO A 4 -3.63 6.61 -5.72
N SER A 5 -3.14 7.64 -5.04
CA SER A 5 -2.47 7.48 -3.76
C SER A 5 -3.43 6.89 -2.71
N GLY A 6 -3.01 5.87 -1.97
CA GLY A 6 -3.88 5.19 -1.02
C GLY A 6 -3.24 3.99 -0.34
N TRP A 7 -3.99 3.37 0.56
CA TRP A 7 -3.61 2.12 1.18
C TRP A 7 -4.10 0.95 0.33
N TYR A 8 -3.20 0.01 0.09
CA TYR A 8 -3.46 -1.15 -0.75
C TYR A 8 -2.85 -2.40 -0.11
N PRO A 9 -3.38 -3.60 -0.39
CA PRO A 9 -2.82 -4.84 0.14
C PRO A 9 -1.35 -4.98 -0.21
N ASP A 10 -0.52 -5.28 0.79
CA ASP A 10 0.90 -5.51 0.57
C ASP A 10 1.09 -6.87 -0.13
N PRO A 11 1.68 -6.91 -1.35
CA PRO A 11 1.84 -8.15 -2.11
C PRO A 11 2.91 -9.08 -1.51
N GLU A 12 3.81 -8.56 -0.69
CA GLU A 12 4.86 -9.34 -0.02
C GLU A 12 4.40 -9.88 1.34
N TRP A 13 3.43 -9.22 1.99
CA TRP A 13 3.00 -9.56 3.35
C TRP A 13 1.47 -9.57 3.46
N MET A 14 0.91 -10.77 3.58
CA MET A 14 -0.51 -10.93 3.85
C MET A 14 -0.88 -10.40 5.25
N GLY A 15 -2.01 -9.69 5.34
CA GLY A 15 -2.51 -9.12 6.60
C GLY A 15 -2.03 -7.71 6.91
N ARG A 16 -1.40 -7.01 5.95
CA ARG A 16 -1.09 -5.58 6.06
C ARG A 16 -1.37 -4.85 4.75
N GLU A 17 -1.54 -3.54 4.87
CA GLU A 17 -1.59 -2.63 3.74
C GLU A 17 -0.31 -1.80 3.70
N ARG A 18 0.20 -1.56 2.51
CA ARG A 18 1.29 -0.60 2.26
C ARG A 18 0.70 0.66 1.63
N TYR A 19 1.31 1.82 1.86
CA TYR A 19 0.87 3.06 1.23
C TYR A 19 1.50 3.22 -0.16
N TRP A 20 0.67 3.54 -1.14
CA TRP A 20 1.05 3.92 -2.49
C TRP A 20 0.90 5.44 -2.64
N ASP A 21 1.94 6.13 -3.10
CA ASP A 21 1.88 7.61 -3.28
C ASP A 21 1.27 8.04 -4.62
N GLY A 22 1.06 7.10 -5.54
CA GLY A 22 0.67 7.39 -6.92
C GLY A 22 1.77 7.06 -7.94
N GLN A 23 3.03 6.90 -7.49
CA GLN A 23 4.17 6.57 -8.33
C GLN A 23 4.94 5.35 -7.81
N THR A 24 5.10 5.24 -6.49
CA THR A 24 5.79 4.12 -5.84
C THR A 24 5.12 3.74 -4.52
N TRP A 25 5.41 2.52 -4.09
CA TRP A 25 5.15 2.10 -2.72
C TRP A 25 6.09 2.82 -1.76
N THR A 26 5.57 3.25 -0.63
CA THR A 26 6.37 3.84 0.46
C THR A 26 6.67 2.79 1.53
N ASP A 27 7.53 3.13 2.49
CA ASP A 27 7.83 2.26 3.64
C ASP A 27 6.68 2.21 4.67
N GLN A 28 5.66 3.07 4.51
CA GLN A 28 4.52 3.10 5.42
C GLN A 28 3.67 1.85 5.23
N SER A 29 3.56 1.05 6.29
CA SER A 29 2.68 -0.11 6.36
C SER A 29 1.78 -0.04 7.58
N ARG A 30 0.56 -0.58 7.47
CA ARG A 30 -0.40 -0.68 8.57
C ARG A 30 -1.04 -2.07 8.62
N PRO A 31 -1.38 -2.59 9.80
CA PRO A 31 -2.09 -3.86 9.90
C PRO A 31 -3.47 -3.75 9.25
N TYR A 32 -3.91 -4.84 8.63
CA TYR A 32 -5.29 -4.99 8.18
C TYR A 32 -6.18 -5.07 9.45
N ALA A 33 -7.10 -4.12 9.61
CA ALA A 33 -8.03 -4.10 10.74
C ALA A 33 -9.12 -5.18 10.60
#